data_AF-A0CUR3-F1
#
_entry.id   AF-A0CUR3-F1
#
_cell.length_a   1.000
_cell.length_b   1.000
_cell.length_c   1.000
_cell.angle_alpha   90.00
_cell.angle_beta   90.00
_cell.angle_gamma   90.00
#
_symmetry.space_group_name_H-M   'P 1'
#
loop_
_entity.id
_entity.type
_entity.pdbx_description
1 polymer ?
#
loop_
_entity_poly.entity_id
_entity_poly.type
_entity_poly.pdbx_seq_one_letter_code
_entity_poly.pdbx_strand_id
1 'polypeptide(L)'
;MHKLILLCSLVIFASSLSESETLLQSLQNSEFGKTIIQTIQVQLEGNSSVDKIIDLLTQMKERINGEQDVERQKSRDHTQFCDDKYDEILFVIDSSEYQLAKDQQTLPLFVQEQKNKQRQLLDKQEIEDRNNQRIADLTEQRDLTRQQYEARRDELTTMIGALQEGKRIISKLSTKKWDPLAGTYSFLEFSQFMFNELEAHQKSLKKQSNGIGLLYELLLETSQDPGIQANQQGVAKIQEIIDELIESIFDLLKKELLEDNAREQDYQNQKERIVIQNRRLQATIATFKARVLIINQTILELNNDIRFNTDKSTLLRKQKDDWERTCVDYHNGYVEATKIRTQQSDILTEVIQVFNRNYNDFPSLIQNITV
;
A
#
# COMPACT_ATOMS: atom_id res chain seq x y z
N MET A 1 53.15 77.90 61.90
CA MET A 1 52.90 77.37 60.54
C MET A 1 53.86 76.24 60.14
N HIS A 2 55.16 76.26 60.50
CA HIS A 2 56.09 75.17 60.10
C HIS A 2 55.78 73.78 60.73
N LYS A 3 55.26 73.69 61.96
CA LYS A 3 54.86 72.40 62.56
C LYS A 3 53.61 71.77 61.94
N LEU A 4 52.72 72.56 61.34
CA LEU A 4 51.51 72.05 60.65
C LEU A 4 51.86 71.54 59.24
N ILE A 5 52.80 72.22 58.57
CA ILE A 5 53.34 71.80 57.26
C ILE A 5 54.14 70.50 57.41
N LEU A 6 54.93 70.35 58.49
CA LEU A 6 55.74 69.15 58.76
C LEU A 6 54.89 67.93 59.16
N LEU A 7 53.74 68.15 59.82
CA LEU A 7 52.79 67.08 60.16
C LEU A 7 51.94 66.68 58.94
N CYS A 8 51.52 67.62 58.10
CA CYS A 8 50.84 67.32 56.83
C CYS A 8 51.77 66.60 55.85
N SER A 9 53.05 66.97 55.74
CA SER A 9 54.00 66.23 54.90
C SER A 9 54.29 64.83 55.44
N LEU A 10 54.37 64.63 56.77
CA LEU A 10 54.52 63.29 57.35
C LEU A 10 53.28 62.39 57.18
N VAL A 11 52.07 62.95 57.27
CA VAL A 11 50.82 62.19 57.05
C VAL A 11 50.64 61.81 55.58
N ILE A 12 51.09 62.66 54.64
CA ILE A 12 51.09 62.36 53.19
C ILE A 12 52.15 61.28 52.85
N PHE A 13 53.33 61.32 53.48
CA PHE A 13 54.36 60.28 53.31
C PHE A 13 54.01 58.94 53.98
N ALA A 14 53.36 58.94 55.14
CA ALA A 14 52.97 57.70 55.83
C ALA A 14 51.80 56.98 55.13
N SER A 15 50.87 57.74 54.54
CA SER A 15 49.78 57.17 53.76
C SER A 15 50.25 56.61 52.42
N SER A 16 51.22 57.25 51.75
CA SER A 16 51.77 56.77 50.47
C SER A 16 52.65 55.51 50.59
N LEU A 17 53.36 55.34 51.71
CA LEU A 17 54.11 54.13 52.03
C LEU A 17 53.18 52.94 52.35
N SER A 18 52.10 53.18 53.09
CA SER A 18 51.13 52.12 53.42
C SER A 18 50.38 51.59 52.19
N GLU A 19 50.03 52.46 51.24
CA GLU A 19 49.39 52.08 49.96
C GLU A 19 50.34 51.20 49.11
N SER A 20 51.63 51.55 49.08
CA SER A 20 52.67 50.80 48.35
C SER A 20 52.88 49.40 48.92
N GLU A 21 52.96 49.26 50.26
CA GLU A 21 53.11 47.96 50.92
C GLU A 21 51.89 47.06 50.71
N THR A 22 50.67 47.61 50.79
CA THR A 22 49.44 46.83 50.56
C THR A 22 49.31 46.34 49.11
N LEU A 23 49.70 47.16 48.14
CA LEU A 23 49.75 46.75 46.73
C LEU A 23 50.78 45.65 46.52
N LEU A 24 51.99 45.81 47.06
CA LEU A 24 53.06 44.81 46.93
C LEU A 24 52.66 43.45 47.50
N GLN A 25 51.98 43.43 48.64
CA GLN A 25 51.45 42.21 49.24
C GLN A 25 50.35 41.59 48.36
N SER A 26 49.48 42.40 47.75
CA SER A 26 48.48 41.94 46.77
C SER A 26 49.13 41.33 45.52
N LEU A 27 50.17 41.98 44.99
CA LEU A 27 50.92 41.51 43.82
C LEU A 27 51.62 40.17 44.07
N GLN A 28 52.28 40.02 45.22
CA GLN A 28 52.96 38.76 45.59
C GLN A 28 51.99 37.58 45.73
N ASN A 29 50.72 37.84 46.03
CA ASN A 29 49.70 36.81 46.19
C ASN A 29 49.05 36.35 44.87
N SER A 30 49.33 37.01 43.73
CA SER A 30 48.78 36.63 42.43
C SER A 30 49.88 36.26 41.43
N GLU A 31 49.69 35.20 40.64
CA GLU A 31 50.67 34.77 39.62
C GLU A 31 50.96 35.87 38.59
N PHE A 32 49.93 36.63 38.21
CA PHE A 32 50.09 37.80 37.35
C PHE A 32 50.88 38.91 38.07
N GLY A 33 50.55 39.23 39.32
CA GLY A 33 51.27 40.25 40.09
C GLY A 33 52.74 39.90 40.32
N LYS A 34 53.07 38.64 40.61
CA LYS A 34 54.47 38.15 40.64
C LYS A 34 55.19 38.38 39.31
N THR A 35 54.53 38.08 38.19
CA THR A 35 55.07 38.35 36.84
C THR A 35 55.31 39.84 36.61
N ILE A 36 54.41 40.71 37.10
CA ILE A 36 54.58 42.16 37.04
C ILE A 36 55.80 42.60 37.86
N ILE A 37 55.94 42.12 39.10
CA ILE A 37 57.10 42.42 39.95
C ILE A 37 58.40 42.01 39.26
N GLN A 38 58.48 40.76 38.75
CA GLN A 38 59.66 40.26 38.04
C GLN A 38 59.97 41.09 36.79
N THR A 39 58.95 41.47 36.03
CA THR A 39 59.11 42.30 34.82
C THR A 39 59.70 43.67 35.18
N ILE A 40 59.21 44.29 36.27
CA ILE A 40 59.71 45.57 36.76
C ILE A 40 61.16 45.44 37.27
N GLN A 41 61.47 44.39 38.03
CA GLN A 41 62.82 44.12 38.55
C GLN A 41 63.84 43.99 37.42
N VAL A 42 63.52 43.22 36.38
CA VAL A 42 64.38 43.06 35.19
C VAL A 42 64.63 44.40 34.49
N GLN A 43 63.61 45.26 34.38
CA GLN A 43 63.79 46.58 33.77
C GLN A 43 64.66 47.51 34.62
N LEU A 44 64.50 47.46 35.95
CA LEU A 44 65.31 48.26 36.88
C LEU A 44 66.78 47.79 36.91
N GLU A 45 67.04 46.49 36.85
CA GLU A 45 68.40 45.92 36.71
C GLU A 45 69.07 46.33 35.40
N GLY A 46 68.29 46.49 34.33
CA GLY A 46 68.74 46.97 33.03
C GLY A 46 68.99 48.50 32.95
N ASN A 47 68.91 49.24 34.08
CA ASN A 47 68.97 50.70 34.15
C ASN A 47 67.89 51.43 33.31
N SER A 48 66.71 50.83 33.12
CA SER A 48 65.57 51.53 32.52
C SER A 48 65.07 52.64 33.44
N SER A 49 64.69 53.79 32.87
CA SER A 49 64.05 54.87 33.64
C SER A 49 62.65 54.45 34.10
N VAL A 50 62.17 55.06 35.19
CA VAL A 50 60.82 54.86 35.70
C VAL A 50 59.76 55.15 34.61
N ASP A 51 59.97 56.18 33.78
CA ASP A 51 59.09 56.48 32.65
C ASP A 51 59.00 55.32 31.65
N LYS A 52 60.11 54.62 31.37
CA LYS A 52 60.09 53.44 30.47
C LYS A 52 59.32 52.27 31.07
N ILE A 53 59.34 52.12 32.40
CA ILE A 53 58.57 51.08 33.10
C ILE A 53 57.08 51.41 33.07
N ILE A 54 56.72 52.68 33.29
CA ILE A 54 55.34 53.15 33.16
C ILE A 54 54.83 52.97 31.73
N ASP A 55 55.63 53.31 30.72
CA ASP A 55 55.30 53.06 29.31
C ASP A 55 55.09 51.57 29.02
N LEU A 56 55.95 50.69 29.55
CA LEU A 56 55.81 49.24 29.39
C LEU A 56 54.52 48.72 30.02
N LEU A 57 54.20 49.12 31.26
CA LEU A 57 52.97 48.72 31.94
C LEU A 57 51.73 49.27 31.23
N THR A 58 51.83 50.48 30.68
CA THR A 58 50.76 51.10 29.88
C THR A 58 50.55 50.32 28.59
N GLN A 59 51.61 49.95 27.87
CA GLN A 59 51.54 49.10 26.67
C GLN A 59 50.96 47.71 26.99
N MET A 60 51.32 47.10 28.12
CA MET A 60 50.73 45.83 28.57
C MET A 60 49.23 45.97 28.83
N LYS A 61 48.80 47.06 29.46
CA LYS A 61 47.38 47.35 29.71
C LYS A 61 46.62 47.57 28.40
N GLU A 62 47.16 48.37 27.49
CA GLU A 62 46.59 48.61 26.17
C GLU A 62 46.46 47.30 25.37
N ARG A 63 47.47 46.43 25.45
CA ARG A 63 47.43 45.11 24.83
C ARG A 63 46.33 44.23 25.42
N ILE A 64 46.20 44.16 26.75
CA ILE A 64 45.12 43.40 27.40
C ILE A 64 43.74 43.92 26.97
N ASN A 65 43.57 45.24 26.94
CA ASN A 65 42.31 45.86 26.49
C ASN A 65 42.03 45.57 25.01
N GLY A 66 43.04 45.65 24.14
CA GLY A 66 42.92 45.30 22.73
C GLY A 66 42.58 43.82 22.51
N GLU A 67 43.22 42.91 23.24
CA GLU A 67 42.90 41.48 23.24
C GLU A 67 41.47 41.22 23.75
N GLN A 68 41.00 41.99 24.74
CA GLN A 68 39.64 41.92 25.26
C GLN A 68 38.59 42.37 24.23
N ASP A 69 38.86 43.44 23.47
CA ASP A 69 37.95 43.92 22.43
C ASP A 69 37.86 42.95 21.25
N VAL A 70 38.99 42.35 20.84
CA VAL A 70 39.01 41.30 19.82
C VAL A 70 38.19 40.09 20.28
N GLU A 71 38.35 39.66 21.53
CA GLU A 71 37.61 38.51 22.07
C GLU A 71 36.13 38.82 22.24
N ARG A 72 35.77 40.06 22.60
CA ARG A 72 34.38 40.52 22.65
C ARG A 72 33.72 40.42 21.27
N GLN A 73 34.42 40.81 20.20
CA GLN A 73 33.88 40.68 18.85
C GLN A 73 33.69 39.22 18.47
N LYS A 74 34.71 38.37 18.69
CA LYS A 74 34.59 36.91 18.46
C LYS A 74 33.42 36.29 19.22
N SER A 75 33.22 36.71 20.47
CA SER A 75 32.11 36.22 21.29
C SER A 75 30.74 36.62 20.75
N ARG A 76 30.60 37.85 20.25
CA ARG A 76 29.39 38.30 19.56
C ARG A 76 29.14 37.49 18.29
N ASP A 77 30.17 37.32 17.46
CA ASP A 77 30.08 36.54 16.21
C ASP A 77 29.71 35.08 16.50
N HIS A 78 30.28 34.48 17.56
CA HIS A 78 29.93 33.12 17.99
C HIS A 78 28.50 33.02 18.53
N THR A 79 28.03 34.02 19.28
CA THR A 79 26.64 34.05 19.78
C THR A 79 25.67 34.10 18.62
N GLN A 80 25.91 34.98 17.65
CA GLN A 80 25.07 35.06 16.45
C GLN A 80 25.09 33.75 15.65
N PHE A 81 26.26 33.12 15.50
CA PHE A 81 26.37 31.82 14.85
C PHE A 81 25.56 30.73 15.58
N CYS A 82 25.57 30.74 16.92
CA CYS A 82 24.75 29.84 17.72
C CYS A 82 23.25 30.07 17.48
N ASP A 83 22.80 31.32 17.51
CA ASP A 83 21.40 31.70 17.26
C ASP A 83 20.93 31.25 15.87
N ASP A 84 21.72 31.52 14.83
CA ASP A 84 21.43 31.10 13.46
C ASP A 84 21.32 29.55 13.36
N LYS A 85 22.19 28.82 14.07
CA LYS A 85 22.15 27.35 14.10
C LYS A 85 20.94 26.81 14.84
N TYR A 86 20.50 27.47 15.90
CA TYR A 86 19.27 27.08 16.60
C TYR A 86 18.05 27.28 15.74
N ASP A 87 17.93 28.43 15.08
CA ASP A 87 16.79 28.74 14.24
C ASP A 87 16.68 27.74 13.07
N GLU A 88 17.81 27.39 12.46
CA GLU A 88 17.88 26.34 11.43
C GLU A 88 17.39 25.00 11.97
N ILE A 89 17.91 24.54 13.11
CA ILE A 89 17.57 23.23 13.68
C ILE A 89 16.10 23.19 14.12
N LEU A 90 15.62 24.22 14.82
CA LEU A 90 14.24 24.33 15.30
C LEU A 90 13.25 24.33 14.14
N PHE A 91 13.53 25.10 13.09
CA PHE A 91 12.70 25.10 11.88
C PHE A 91 12.56 23.69 11.27
N VAL A 92 13.68 22.95 11.18
CA VAL A 92 13.65 21.60 10.61
C VAL A 92 12.94 20.60 11.55
N ILE A 93 13.08 20.74 12.87
CA ILE A 93 12.32 19.95 13.85
C ILE A 93 10.82 20.20 13.68
N ASP A 94 10.39 21.45 13.72
CA ASP A 94 8.97 21.82 13.62
C ASP A 94 8.35 21.35 12.31
N SER A 95 9.06 21.53 11.19
CA SER A 95 8.64 21.04 9.88
C SER A 95 8.51 19.52 9.83
N SER A 96 9.47 18.80 10.42
CA SER A 96 9.46 17.32 10.46
C SER A 96 8.35 16.79 11.38
N GLU A 97 8.09 17.46 12.51
CA GLU A 97 7.03 17.07 13.45
C GLU A 97 5.63 17.37 12.92
N TYR A 98 5.47 18.50 12.20
CA TYR A 98 4.23 18.80 11.49
C TYR A 98 3.92 17.73 10.44
N GLN A 99 4.92 17.36 9.62
CA GLN A 99 4.75 16.33 8.59
C GLN A 99 4.47 14.96 9.21
N LEU A 100 5.18 14.59 10.28
CA LEU A 100 4.94 13.38 11.07
C LEU A 100 3.49 13.32 11.58
N ALA A 101 2.99 14.39 12.20
CA ALA A 101 1.63 14.45 12.73
C ALA A 101 0.59 14.30 11.61
N LYS A 102 0.81 14.96 10.48
CA LYS A 102 -0.05 14.84 9.29
C LYS A 102 -0.09 13.42 8.75
N ASP A 103 1.06 12.76 8.63
CA ASP A 103 1.14 11.39 8.11
C ASP A 103 0.50 10.39 9.07
N GLN A 104 0.73 10.55 10.39
CA GLN A 104 0.09 9.74 11.44
C GLN A 104 -1.44 9.90 11.47
N GLN A 105 -1.95 11.10 11.21
CA GLN A 105 -3.40 11.33 11.10
C GLN A 105 -4.00 10.72 9.84
N THR A 106 -3.24 10.70 8.74
CA THR A 106 -3.74 10.26 7.43
C THR A 106 -3.67 8.73 7.27
N LEU A 107 -2.65 8.08 7.83
CA LEU A 107 -2.42 6.64 7.72
C LEU A 107 -3.65 5.77 8.08
N PRO A 108 -4.37 6.01 9.20
CA PRO A 108 -5.55 5.21 9.55
C PRO A 108 -6.67 5.30 8.51
N LEU A 109 -6.81 6.44 7.82
CA LEU A 109 -7.82 6.64 6.78
C LEU A 109 -7.54 5.74 5.57
N PHE A 110 -6.28 5.67 5.14
CA PHE A 110 -5.88 4.76 4.06
C PHE A 110 -5.99 3.30 4.45
N VAL A 111 -5.63 2.92 5.69
CA VAL A 111 -5.83 1.55 6.20
C VAL A 111 -7.31 1.16 6.19
N GLN A 112 -8.20 2.09 6.54
CA GLN A 112 -9.64 1.84 6.47
C GLN A 112 -10.14 1.77 5.02
N GLU A 113 -9.65 2.65 4.13
CA GLU A 113 -9.98 2.59 2.70
C GLU A 113 -9.54 1.26 2.08
N GLN A 114 -8.34 0.78 2.41
CA GLN A 114 -7.81 -0.53 2.00
C GLN A 114 -8.77 -1.65 2.37
N LYS A 115 -9.18 -1.73 3.66
CA LYS A 115 -10.12 -2.74 4.16
C LYS A 115 -11.47 -2.67 3.42
N ASN A 116 -11.99 -1.47 3.21
CA ASN A 116 -13.25 -1.27 2.49
C ASN A 116 -13.15 -1.73 1.03
N LYS A 117 -12.05 -1.40 0.33
CA LYS A 117 -11.83 -1.80 -1.05
C LYS A 117 -11.58 -3.29 -1.20
N GLN A 118 -10.89 -3.90 -0.23
CA GLN A 118 -10.67 -5.35 -0.21
C GLN A 118 -11.98 -6.11 0.03
N ARG A 119 -12.88 -5.61 0.88
CA ARG A 119 -14.23 -6.17 1.02
C ARG A 119 -15.03 -6.05 -0.28
N GLN A 120 -15.04 -4.86 -0.89
CA GLN A 120 -15.72 -4.65 -2.18
C GLN A 120 -15.16 -5.56 -3.30
N LEU A 121 -13.85 -5.84 -3.29
CA LEU A 121 -13.23 -6.79 -4.21
C LEU A 121 -13.77 -8.21 -3.98
N LEU A 122 -13.77 -8.70 -2.74
CA LEU A 122 -14.28 -10.02 -2.39
C LEU A 122 -15.76 -10.17 -2.78
N ASP A 123 -16.59 -9.18 -2.45
CA ASP A 123 -18.02 -9.18 -2.82
C ASP A 123 -18.23 -9.33 -4.34
N LYS A 124 -17.36 -8.72 -5.15
CA LYS A 124 -17.42 -8.82 -6.61
C LYS A 124 -16.93 -10.17 -7.12
N GLN A 125 -15.89 -10.75 -6.52
CA GLN A 125 -15.42 -12.08 -6.86
C GLN A 125 -16.48 -13.14 -6.55
N GLU A 126 -17.18 -13.03 -5.42
CA GLU A 126 -18.29 -13.94 -5.11
C GLU A 126 -19.45 -13.84 -6.10
N ILE A 127 -19.73 -12.64 -6.64
CA ILE A 127 -20.72 -12.49 -7.71
C ILE A 127 -20.26 -13.21 -8.98
N GLU A 128 -18.98 -13.13 -9.32
CA GLU A 128 -18.40 -13.82 -10.49
C GLU A 128 -18.53 -15.33 -10.34
N ASP A 129 -18.22 -15.87 -9.17
CA ASP A 129 -18.34 -17.28 -8.85
C ASP A 129 -19.78 -17.77 -8.94
N ARG A 130 -20.75 -17.00 -8.39
CA ARG A 130 -22.18 -17.32 -8.53
C ARG A 130 -22.65 -17.31 -9.98
N ASN A 131 -22.16 -16.37 -10.79
CA ASN A 131 -22.49 -16.32 -12.21
C ASN A 131 -21.90 -17.51 -12.98
N ASN A 132 -20.67 -17.90 -12.66
CA ASN A 132 -20.03 -19.09 -13.24
C ASN A 132 -20.78 -20.37 -12.86
N GLN A 133 -21.22 -20.48 -11.60
CA GLN A 133 -22.08 -21.59 -11.16
C GLN A 133 -23.39 -21.62 -11.95
N ARG A 134 -24.05 -20.47 -12.13
CA ARG A 134 -25.28 -20.39 -12.91
C ARG A 134 -25.10 -20.81 -14.37
N ILE A 135 -23.95 -20.51 -14.99
CA ILE A 135 -23.62 -21.00 -16.33
C ILE A 135 -23.47 -22.53 -16.33
N ALA A 136 -22.82 -23.09 -15.31
CA ALA A 136 -22.67 -24.53 -15.17
C ALA A 136 -24.04 -25.22 -15.05
N ASP A 137 -24.92 -24.71 -14.18
CA ASP A 137 -26.27 -25.23 -13.97
C ASP A 137 -27.10 -25.15 -15.27
N LEU A 138 -27.02 -24.03 -16.01
CA LEU A 138 -27.69 -23.87 -17.31
C LEU A 138 -27.17 -24.87 -18.34
N THR A 139 -25.87 -25.16 -18.33
CA THR A 139 -25.24 -26.11 -19.26
C THR A 139 -25.71 -27.53 -18.95
N GLU A 140 -25.75 -27.92 -17.67
CA GLU A 140 -26.26 -29.23 -17.24
C GLU A 140 -27.73 -29.41 -17.63
N GLN A 141 -28.58 -28.40 -17.38
CA GLN A 141 -29.99 -28.44 -17.80
C GLN A 141 -30.13 -28.57 -19.33
N ARG A 142 -29.32 -27.84 -20.09
CA ARG A 142 -29.29 -27.94 -21.55
C ARG A 142 -28.94 -29.36 -21.99
N ASP A 143 -27.93 -29.98 -21.40
CA ASP A 143 -27.52 -31.33 -21.76
C ASP A 143 -28.58 -32.39 -21.44
N LEU A 144 -29.26 -32.26 -20.29
CA LEU A 144 -30.40 -33.12 -19.92
C LEU A 144 -31.56 -32.99 -20.92
N THR A 145 -31.96 -31.76 -21.25
CA THR A 145 -33.06 -31.54 -22.22
C THR A 145 -32.70 -32.02 -23.62
N ARG A 146 -31.43 -31.88 -24.02
CA ARG A 146 -30.93 -32.36 -25.30
C ARG A 146 -30.96 -33.89 -25.40
N GLN A 147 -30.57 -34.60 -24.34
CA GLN A 147 -30.67 -36.05 -24.27
C GLN A 147 -32.12 -36.53 -24.37
N GLN A 148 -33.06 -35.85 -23.71
CA GLN A 148 -34.49 -36.16 -23.80
C GLN A 148 -35.03 -35.98 -25.23
N TYR A 149 -34.64 -34.89 -25.89
CA TYR A 149 -34.99 -34.68 -27.30
C TYR A 149 -34.42 -35.77 -28.21
N GLU A 150 -33.15 -36.14 -28.05
CA GLU A 150 -32.52 -37.19 -28.85
C GLU A 150 -33.19 -38.55 -28.67
N ALA A 151 -33.50 -38.92 -27.43
CA ALA A 151 -34.25 -40.15 -27.14
C ALA A 151 -35.64 -40.14 -27.79
N ARG A 152 -36.35 -39.01 -27.73
CA ARG A 152 -37.68 -38.87 -28.33
C ARG A 152 -37.64 -38.88 -29.86
N ARG A 153 -36.64 -38.24 -30.46
CA ARG A 153 -36.41 -38.27 -31.91
C ARG A 153 -36.15 -39.70 -32.39
N ASP A 154 -35.30 -40.43 -31.67
CA ASP A 154 -34.97 -41.81 -32.02
C ASP A 154 -36.19 -42.72 -31.89
N GLU A 155 -37.00 -42.55 -30.83
CA GLU A 155 -38.28 -43.24 -30.66
C GLU A 155 -39.21 -43.00 -31.86
N LEU A 156 -39.48 -41.74 -32.21
CA LEU A 156 -40.35 -41.38 -33.33
C LEU A 156 -39.80 -41.88 -34.68
N THR A 157 -38.49 -41.89 -34.86
CA THR A 157 -37.84 -42.45 -36.07
C THR A 157 -38.03 -43.97 -36.15
N THR A 158 -37.90 -44.68 -35.03
CA THR A 158 -38.23 -46.10 -34.94
C THR A 158 -39.71 -46.35 -35.24
N MET A 159 -40.63 -45.48 -34.80
CA MET A 159 -42.05 -45.59 -35.13
C MET A 159 -42.30 -45.51 -36.64
N ILE A 160 -41.69 -44.55 -37.32
CA ILE A 160 -41.80 -44.43 -38.79
C ILE A 160 -41.30 -45.70 -39.47
N GLY A 161 -40.13 -46.21 -39.08
CA GLY A 161 -39.59 -47.45 -39.65
C GLY A 161 -40.50 -48.65 -39.43
N ALA A 162 -41.09 -48.77 -38.24
CA ALA A 162 -42.04 -49.84 -37.91
C ALA A 162 -43.34 -49.74 -38.73
N LEU A 163 -43.89 -48.53 -38.91
CA LEU A 163 -45.08 -48.30 -39.72
C LEU A 163 -44.83 -48.57 -41.21
N GLN A 164 -43.67 -48.15 -41.74
CA GLN A 164 -43.26 -48.45 -43.11
C GLN A 164 -43.12 -49.95 -43.35
N GLU A 165 -42.53 -50.69 -42.41
CA GLU A 165 -42.44 -52.14 -42.50
C GLU A 165 -43.81 -52.81 -42.38
N GLY A 166 -44.68 -52.34 -41.48
CA GLY A 166 -46.08 -52.76 -41.40
C GLY A 166 -46.83 -52.56 -42.73
N LYS A 167 -46.69 -51.38 -43.35
CA LYS A 167 -47.25 -51.07 -44.67
C LYS A 167 -46.73 -52.04 -45.74
N ARG A 168 -45.42 -52.37 -45.72
CA ARG A 168 -44.79 -53.31 -46.66
C ARG A 168 -45.35 -54.73 -46.50
N ILE A 169 -45.60 -55.17 -45.26
CA ILE A 169 -46.18 -56.49 -45.01
C ILE A 169 -47.64 -56.51 -45.49
N ILE A 170 -48.42 -55.46 -45.20
CA ILE A 170 -49.82 -55.34 -45.63
C ILE A 170 -49.96 -55.22 -47.16
N SER A 171 -49.04 -54.54 -47.86
CA SER A 171 -49.07 -54.42 -49.32
C SER A 171 -48.79 -55.73 -50.07
N LYS A 172 -48.19 -56.73 -49.41
CA LYS A 172 -48.07 -58.08 -49.97
C LYS A 172 -49.42 -58.82 -50.01
N LEU A 173 -50.41 -58.41 -49.21
CA LEU A 173 -51.77 -58.95 -49.27
C LEU A 173 -52.51 -58.53 -50.55
N SER A 174 -52.16 -57.39 -51.15
CA SER A 174 -52.79 -56.88 -52.38
C SER A 174 -52.15 -57.36 -53.69
N THR A 175 -50.93 -57.91 -53.65
CA THR A 175 -50.09 -58.16 -54.85
C THR A 175 -50.09 -59.60 -55.37
N LYS A 176 -50.49 -60.60 -54.59
CA LYS A 176 -50.69 -61.96 -55.12
C LYS A 176 -52.11 -62.11 -55.67
N LYS A 177 -52.24 -62.15 -56.99
CA LYS A 177 -53.39 -62.80 -57.62
C LYS A 177 -53.43 -64.24 -57.11
N TRP A 178 -54.48 -64.55 -56.38
CA TRP A 178 -54.87 -65.92 -56.08
C TRP A 178 -54.94 -66.70 -57.40
N ASP A 179 -54.07 -67.70 -57.56
CA ASP A 179 -54.17 -68.69 -58.63
C ASP A 179 -54.63 -70.01 -58.00
N PRO A 180 -55.91 -70.39 -58.16
CA PRO A 180 -56.44 -71.64 -57.61
C PRO A 180 -55.79 -72.89 -58.21
N LEU A 181 -55.07 -72.78 -59.32
CA LEU A 181 -54.51 -73.91 -60.06
C LEU A 181 -53.05 -74.21 -59.68
N ALA A 182 -52.35 -73.29 -59.00
CA ALA A 182 -50.92 -73.44 -58.66
C ALA A 182 -50.67 -74.21 -57.34
N GLY A 183 -51.72 -74.59 -56.61
CA GLY A 183 -51.68 -75.65 -55.58
C GLY A 183 -50.69 -75.50 -54.43
N THR A 184 -50.19 -74.30 -54.11
CA THR A 184 -49.09 -74.18 -53.14
C THR A 184 -49.50 -73.74 -51.74
N TYR A 185 -50.54 -72.92 -51.53
CA TYR A 185 -51.13 -72.61 -50.21
C TYR A 185 -52.57 -72.06 -50.38
N SER A 186 -53.49 -72.33 -49.47
CA SER A 186 -54.80 -71.67 -49.43
C SER A 186 -54.65 -70.17 -49.09
N PHE A 187 -55.57 -69.30 -49.53
CA PHE A 187 -55.57 -67.88 -49.16
C PHE A 187 -55.50 -67.69 -47.63
N LEU A 188 -56.14 -68.60 -46.89
CA LEU A 188 -56.13 -68.66 -45.44
C LEU A 188 -54.73 -69.00 -44.89
N GLU A 189 -53.98 -69.90 -45.51
CA GLU A 189 -52.61 -70.24 -45.09
C GLU A 189 -51.61 -69.12 -45.40
N PHE A 190 -51.78 -68.43 -46.53
CA PHE A 190 -50.95 -67.28 -46.88
C PHE A 190 -51.24 -66.07 -45.98
N SER A 191 -52.52 -65.78 -45.70
CA SER A 191 -52.88 -64.73 -44.75
C SER A 191 -52.37 -65.09 -43.35
N GLN A 192 -52.52 -66.33 -42.89
CA GLN A 192 -51.97 -66.80 -41.60
C GLN A 192 -50.45 -66.64 -41.51
N PHE A 193 -49.69 -66.99 -42.55
CA PHE A 193 -48.24 -66.80 -42.59
C PHE A 193 -47.85 -65.32 -42.46
N MET A 194 -48.54 -64.44 -43.20
CA MET A 194 -48.32 -62.99 -43.17
C MET A 194 -48.69 -62.40 -41.81
N PHE A 195 -49.75 -62.89 -41.16
CA PHE A 195 -50.11 -62.50 -39.78
C PHE A 195 -49.09 -62.96 -38.75
N ASN A 196 -48.48 -64.14 -38.93
CA ASN A 196 -47.40 -64.59 -38.06
C ASN A 196 -46.14 -63.74 -38.20
N GLU A 197 -45.80 -63.26 -39.42
CA GLU A 197 -44.69 -62.30 -39.60
C GLU A 197 -44.98 -60.94 -38.93
N LEU A 198 -46.21 -60.46 -39.07
CA LEU A 198 -46.75 -59.26 -38.42
C LEU A 198 -46.71 -59.39 -36.89
N GLU A 199 -47.15 -60.51 -36.32
CA GLU A 199 -47.13 -60.77 -34.88
C GLU A 199 -45.70 -60.94 -34.34
N ALA A 200 -44.78 -61.52 -35.11
CA ALA A 200 -43.37 -61.61 -34.77
C ALA A 200 -42.72 -60.22 -34.71
N HIS A 201 -43.06 -59.34 -35.66
CA HIS A 201 -42.61 -57.96 -35.70
C HIS A 201 -43.25 -57.10 -34.58
N GLN A 202 -44.50 -57.36 -34.21
CA GLN A 202 -45.12 -56.75 -33.03
C GLN A 202 -44.38 -57.13 -31.73
N LYS A 203 -44.01 -58.40 -31.58
CA LYS A 203 -43.32 -58.90 -30.37
C LYS A 203 -41.91 -58.33 -30.21
N SER A 204 -41.22 -58.00 -31.31
CA SER A 204 -39.94 -57.29 -31.23
C SER A 204 -40.13 -55.82 -30.80
N LEU A 205 -41.21 -55.16 -31.22
CA LEU A 205 -41.53 -53.76 -30.91
C LEU A 205 -42.11 -53.53 -29.50
N LYS A 206 -42.87 -54.49 -28.95
CA LYS A 206 -43.42 -54.41 -27.57
C LYS A 206 -42.37 -54.25 -26.47
N LYS A 207 -41.10 -54.54 -26.78
CA LYS A 207 -39.99 -54.32 -25.84
C LYS A 207 -39.53 -52.87 -25.74
N GLN A 208 -40.02 -51.95 -26.60
CA GLN A 208 -39.41 -50.62 -26.76
C GLN A 208 -40.19 -49.39 -26.28
N SER A 209 -41.53 -49.29 -26.29
CA SER A 209 -42.23 -48.19 -25.56
C SER A 209 -43.76 -48.32 -25.50
N ASN A 210 -44.37 -47.60 -24.56
CA ASN A 210 -45.80 -47.54 -24.26
C ASN A 210 -46.54 -46.62 -25.27
N GLY A 211 -47.15 -47.20 -26.30
CA GLY A 211 -48.02 -46.49 -27.26
C GLY A 211 -47.94 -47.08 -28.66
N ILE A 212 -46.74 -47.44 -29.10
CA ILE A 212 -46.45 -48.08 -30.40
C ILE A 212 -47.12 -49.46 -30.48
N GLY A 213 -47.03 -50.22 -29.38
CA GLY A 213 -47.65 -51.54 -29.29
C GLY A 213 -49.16 -51.50 -29.52
N LEU A 214 -49.85 -50.48 -28.98
CA LEU A 214 -51.30 -50.29 -29.12
C LEU A 214 -51.70 -49.88 -30.55
N LEU A 215 -50.96 -48.97 -31.17
CA LEU A 215 -51.20 -48.56 -32.56
C LEU A 215 -51.00 -49.75 -33.53
N TYR A 216 -49.95 -50.53 -33.30
CA TYR A 216 -49.66 -51.74 -34.07
C TYR A 216 -50.68 -52.84 -33.79
N GLU A 217 -51.10 -53.04 -32.54
CA GLU A 217 -52.22 -53.93 -32.17
C GLU A 217 -53.49 -53.56 -32.89
N LEU A 218 -53.84 -52.27 -32.94
CA LEU A 218 -55.06 -51.80 -33.57
C LEU A 218 -55.01 -51.96 -35.10
N LEU A 219 -53.84 -51.71 -35.72
CA LEU A 219 -53.61 -52.00 -37.14
C LEU A 219 -53.65 -53.51 -37.44
N LEU A 220 -53.13 -54.34 -36.55
CA LEU A 220 -53.18 -55.80 -36.65
C LEU A 220 -54.61 -56.32 -36.53
N GLU A 221 -55.34 -55.93 -35.49
CA GLU A 221 -56.75 -56.29 -35.27
C GLU A 221 -57.60 -55.87 -36.47
N THR A 222 -57.38 -54.66 -36.99
CA THR A 222 -58.08 -54.17 -38.20
C THR A 222 -57.70 -54.98 -39.44
N SER A 223 -56.44 -55.41 -39.58
CA SER A 223 -56.01 -56.26 -40.69
C SER A 223 -56.51 -57.72 -40.58
N GLN A 224 -56.85 -58.18 -39.37
CA GLN A 224 -57.38 -59.51 -39.10
C GLN A 224 -58.89 -59.64 -39.34
N ASP A 225 -59.59 -58.54 -39.65
CA ASP A 225 -61.02 -58.56 -39.98
C ASP A 225 -61.28 -59.33 -41.31
N PRO A 226 -62.08 -60.42 -41.30
CA PRO A 226 -62.42 -61.20 -42.49
C PRO A 226 -63.03 -60.37 -43.64
N GLY A 227 -63.77 -59.30 -43.33
CA GLY A 227 -64.36 -58.39 -44.31
C GLY A 227 -63.34 -57.48 -45.01
N ILE A 228 -62.21 -57.22 -44.35
CA ILE A 228 -61.08 -56.46 -44.90
C ILE A 228 -60.16 -57.38 -45.70
N GLN A 229 -59.94 -58.62 -45.24
CA GLN A 229 -59.11 -59.61 -45.93
C GLN A 229 -59.66 -59.98 -47.32
N ALA A 230 -60.97 -60.06 -47.48
CA ALA A 230 -61.62 -60.39 -48.75
C ALA A 230 -61.77 -59.19 -49.72
N ASN A 231 -61.44 -57.98 -49.28
CA ASN A 231 -61.72 -56.74 -50.02
C ASN A 231 -60.45 -55.88 -50.22
N GLN A 232 -60.02 -55.74 -51.48
CA GLN A 232 -58.87 -54.89 -51.84
C GLN A 232 -59.03 -53.42 -51.41
N GLN A 233 -60.27 -52.93 -51.28
CA GLN A 233 -60.54 -51.59 -50.75
C GLN A 233 -60.24 -51.45 -49.25
N GLY A 234 -60.41 -52.53 -48.47
CA GLY A 234 -60.07 -52.55 -47.04
C GLY A 234 -58.57 -52.46 -46.81
N VAL A 235 -57.78 -53.21 -47.59
CA VAL A 235 -56.31 -53.16 -47.56
C VAL A 235 -55.79 -51.78 -47.97
N ALA A 236 -56.38 -51.16 -49.01
CA ALA A 236 -56.02 -49.80 -49.43
C ALA A 236 -56.30 -48.76 -48.32
N LYS A 237 -57.43 -48.87 -47.63
CA LYS A 237 -57.78 -47.97 -46.52
C LYS A 237 -56.83 -48.10 -45.32
N ILE A 238 -56.36 -49.31 -44.99
CA ILE A 238 -55.34 -49.49 -43.94
C ILE A 238 -54.00 -48.87 -44.35
N GLN A 239 -53.62 -48.99 -45.62
CA GLN A 239 -52.40 -48.33 -46.13
C GLN A 239 -52.49 -46.80 -46.05
N GLU A 240 -53.65 -46.23 -46.37
CA GLU A 240 -53.93 -44.79 -46.23
C GLU A 240 -53.81 -44.34 -44.77
N ILE A 241 -54.40 -45.08 -43.82
CA ILE A 241 -54.26 -44.80 -42.38
C ILE A 241 -52.79 -44.85 -41.93
N ILE A 242 -52.01 -45.81 -42.42
CA ILE A 242 -50.57 -45.88 -42.10
C ILE A 242 -49.82 -44.67 -42.68
N ASP A 243 -50.18 -44.21 -43.88
CA ASP A 243 -49.57 -43.03 -44.48
C ASP A 243 -49.91 -41.74 -43.71
N GLU A 244 -51.16 -41.56 -43.30
CA GLU A 244 -51.57 -40.45 -42.44
C GLU A 244 -50.86 -40.45 -41.08
N LEU A 245 -50.67 -41.63 -40.48
CA LEU A 245 -49.93 -41.78 -39.23
C LEU A 245 -48.44 -41.46 -39.39
N ILE A 246 -47.82 -41.90 -40.50
CA ILE A 246 -46.44 -41.55 -40.83
C ILE A 246 -46.30 -40.03 -41.01
N GLU A 247 -47.22 -39.39 -41.74
CA GLU A 247 -47.22 -37.93 -41.94
C GLU A 247 -47.38 -37.18 -40.60
N SER A 248 -48.29 -37.64 -39.74
CA SER A 248 -48.46 -37.07 -38.39
C SER A 248 -47.21 -37.17 -37.53
N ILE A 249 -46.49 -38.30 -37.59
CA ILE A 249 -45.21 -38.48 -36.87
C ILE A 249 -44.11 -37.59 -37.46
N PHE A 250 -44.07 -37.40 -38.78
CA PHE A 250 -43.15 -36.44 -39.41
C PHE A 250 -43.41 -35.00 -38.96
N ASP A 251 -44.67 -34.59 -38.87
CA ASP A 251 -45.06 -33.27 -38.35
C ASP A 251 -44.66 -33.11 -36.88
N LEU A 252 -44.84 -34.16 -36.08
CA LEU A 252 -44.38 -34.17 -34.68
C LEU A 252 -42.85 -34.04 -34.59
N LEU A 253 -42.09 -34.79 -35.38
CA LEU A 253 -40.62 -34.68 -35.45
C LEU A 253 -40.17 -33.26 -35.83
N LYS A 254 -40.85 -32.63 -36.80
CA LYS A 254 -40.58 -31.25 -37.21
C LYS A 254 -40.85 -30.28 -36.06
N LYS A 255 -41.93 -30.48 -35.31
CA LYS A 255 -42.28 -29.66 -34.14
C LYS A 255 -41.25 -29.82 -33.02
N GLU A 256 -40.86 -31.05 -32.69
CA GLU A 256 -39.82 -31.33 -31.69
C GLU A 256 -38.49 -30.66 -32.05
N LEU A 257 -38.09 -30.70 -33.34
CA LEU A 257 -36.89 -30.01 -33.82
C LEU A 257 -36.98 -28.48 -33.66
N LEU A 258 -38.13 -27.89 -33.98
CA LEU A 258 -38.35 -26.45 -33.80
C LEU A 258 -38.29 -26.05 -32.32
N GLU A 259 -38.90 -26.84 -31.44
CA GLU A 259 -38.86 -26.62 -29.99
C GLU A 259 -37.43 -26.77 -29.44
N ASP A 260 -36.68 -27.76 -29.91
CA ASP A 260 -35.28 -27.95 -29.49
C ASP A 260 -34.38 -26.80 -29.94
N ASN A 261 -34.52 -26.35 -31.19
CA ASN A 261 -33.81 -25.18 -31.68
C ASN A 261 -34.15 -23.92 -30.87
N ALA A 262 -35.42 -23.74 -30.48
CA ALA A 262 -35.84 -22.63 -29.64
C ALA A 262 -35.21 -22.71 -28.23
N ARG A 263 -35.17 -23.90 -27.62
CA ARG A 263 -34.48 -24.14 -26.33
C ARG A 263 -32.99 -23.86 -26.41
N GLU A 264 -32.31 -24.31 -27.47
CA GLU A 264 -30.89 -24.06 -27.68
C GLU A 264 -30.62 -22.55 -27.86
N GLN A 265 -31.44 -21.85 -28.64
CA GLN A 265 -31.30 -20.40 -28.81
C GLN A 265 -31.51 -19.65 -27.49
N ASP A 266 -32.50 -20.04 -26.68
CA ASP A 266 -32.72 -19.44 -25.37
C ASP A 266 -31.54 -19.67 -24.42
N TYR A 267 -31.01 -20.90 -24.36
CA TYR A 267 -29.79 -21.22 -23.61
C TYR A 267 -28.62 -20.33 -24.02
N GLN A 268 -28.34 -20.20 -25.33
CA GLN A 268 -27.24 -19.36 -25.82
C GLN A 268 -27.44 -17.89 -25.42
N ASN A 269 -28.66 -17.37 -25.52
CA ASN A 269 -28.99 -16.02 -25.11
C ASN A 269 -28.80 -15.79 -23.61
N GLN A 270 -29.25 -16.73 -22.77
CA GLN A 270 -29.08 -16.66 -21.32
C GLN A 270 -27.60 -16.72 -20.93
N LYS A 271 -26.85 -17.65 -21.52
CA LYS A 271 -25.41 -17.80 -21.30
C LYS A 271 -24.65 -16.54 -21.70
N GLU A 272 -24.88 -16.00 -22.89
CA GLU A 272 -24.19 -14.80 -23.36
C GLU A 272 -24.48 -13.59 -22.47
N ARG A 273 -25.71 -13.43 -21.98
CA ARG A 273 -26.05 -12.37 -21.01
C ARG A 273 -25.21 -12.48 -19.74
N ILE A 274 -25.06 -13.68 -19.17
CA ILE A 274 -24.25 -13.89 -17.95
C ILE A 274 -22.76 -13.67 -18.27
N VAL A 275 -22.27 -14.14 -19.41
CA VAL A 275 -20.88 -13.91 -19.86
C VAL A 275 -20.57 -12.41 -19.99
N ILE A 276 -21.47 -11.63 -20.58
CA ILE A 276 -21.33 -10.16 -20.67
C ILE A 276 -21.31 -9.53 -19.28
N GLN A 277 -22.16 -9.99 -18.36
CA GLN A 277 -22.15 -9.52 -16.97
C GLN A 277 -20.80 -9.83 -16.29
N ASN A 278 -20.25 -11.02 -16.49
CA ASN A 278 -18.94 -11.40 -15.97
C ASN A 278 -17.81 -10.57 -16.56
N ARG A 279 -17.81 -10.27 -17.87
CA ARG A 279 -16.80 -9.37 -18.47
C ARG A 279 -16.82 -7.98 -17.83
N ARG A 280 -18.00 -7.41 -17.58
CA ARG A 280 -18.14 -6.11 -16.88
C ARG A 280 -17.67 -6.20 -15.43
N LEU A 281 -17.96 -7.31 -14.77
CA LEU A 281 -17.54 -7.58 -13.40
C LEU A 281 -16.02 -7.71 -13.29
N GLN A 282 -15.38 -8.41 -14.23
CA GLN A 282 -13.92 -8.55 -14.31
C GLN A 282 -13.21 -7.20 -14.44
N ALA A 283 -13.75 -6.28 -15.24
CA ALA A 283 -13.23 -4.91 -15.31
C ALA A 283 -13.31 -4.21 -13.94
N THR A 284 -14.44 -4.35 -13.23
CA THR A 284 -14.63 -3.79 -11.88
C THR A 284 -13.67 -4.42 -10.86
N ILE A 285 -13.51 -5.74 -10.90
CA ILE A 285 -12.55 -6.49 -10.06
C ILE A 285 -11.12 -5.99 -10.31
N ALA A 286 -10.72 -5.82 -11.58
CA ALA A 286 -9.42 -5.29 -11.95
C ALA A 286 -9.22 -3.87 -11.41
N THR A 287 -10.23 -3.00 -11.51
CA THR A 287 -10.19 -1.65 -10.92
C THR A 287 -10.01 -1.69 -9.41
N PHE A 288 -10.72 -2.57 -8.70
CA PHE A 288 -10.54 -2.71 -7.25
C PHE A 288 -9.18 -3.28 -6.86
N LYS A 289 -8.66 -4.27 -7.59
CA LYS A 289 -7.29 -4.79 -7.40
C LYS A 289 -6.25 -3.68 -7.58
N ALA A 290 -6.35 -2.90 -8.65
CA ALA A 290 -5.45 -1.77 -8.89
C ALA A 290 -5.55 -0.72 -7.77
N ARG A 291 -6.77 -0.39 -7.31
CA ARG A 291 -6.96 0.58 -6.22
C ARG A 291 -6.37 0.09 -4.90
N VAL A 292 -6.55 -1.19 -4.56
CA VAL A 292 -5.93 -1.80 -3.37
C VAL A 292 -4.41 -1.73 -3.45
N LEU A 293 -3.81 -2.02 -4.61
CA LEU A 293 -2.36 -1.91 -4.80
C LEU A 293 -1.84 -0.49 -4.61
N ILE A 294 -2.52 0.50 -5.18
CA ILE A 294 -2.17 1.92 -5.00
C ILE A 294 -2.25 2.31 -3.53
N ILE A 295 -3.33 1.95 -2.83
CA ILE A 295 -3.49 2.25 -1.40
C ILE A 295 -2.39 1.56 -0.57
N ASN A 296 -2.04 0.31 -0.88
CA ASN A 296 -0.95 -0.40 -0.19
C ASN A 296 0.39 0.33 -0.36
N GLN A 297 0.68 0.81 -1.58
CA GLN A 297 1.88 1.59 -1.86
C GLN A 297 1.89 2.89 -1.06
N THR A 298 0.78 3.63 -1.03
CA THR A 298 0.64 4.85 -0.23
C THR A 298 0.81 4.58 1.28
N ILE A 299 0.26 3.47 1.79
CA ILE A 299 0.46 3.06 3.20
C ILE A 299 1.95 2.79 3.48
N LEU A 300 2.66 2.13 2.56
CA LEU A 300 4.09 1.87 2.72
C LEU A 300 4.92 3.16 2.71
N GLU A 301 4.60 4.08 1.80
CA GLU A 301 5.22 5.42 1.72
C GLU A 301 4.99 6.19 3.02
N LEU A 302 3.75 6.30 3.50
CA LEU A 302 3.44 6.97 4.76
C LEU A 302 4.17 6.36 5.96
N ASN A 303 4.26 5.03 6.05
CA ASN A 303 5.02 4.38 7.13
C ASN A 303 6.52 4.70 7.06
N ASN A 304 7.09 4.76 5.85
CA ASN A 304 8.48 5.14 5.67
C ASN A 304 8.71 6.62 6.03
N ASP A 305 7.80 7.51 5.64
CA ASP A 305 7.87 8.94 5.94
C ASP A 305 7.73 9.19 7.45
N ILE A 306 6.81 8.50 8.12
CA ILE A 306 6.65 8.53 9.58
C ILE A 306 7.96 8.11 10.26
N ARG A 307 8.57 6.99 9.84
CA ARG A 307 9.85 6.53 10.41
C ARG A 307 10.95 7.56 10.17
N PHE A 308 11.10 8.03 8.94
CA PHE A 308 12.13 8.99 8.56
C PHE A 308 12.01 10.30 9.36
N ASN A 309 10.82 10.87 9.47
CA ASN A 309 10.59 12.11 10.21
C ASN A 309 10.77 11.93 11.73
N THR A 310 10.44 10.74 12.26
CA THR A 310 10.71 10.39 13.66
C THR A 310 12.21 10.34 13.94
N ASP A 311 12.98 9.62 13.12
CA ASP A 311 14.43 9.50 13.27
C ASP A 311 15.11 10.86 13.09
N LYS A 312 14.67 11.63 12.09
CA LYS A 312 15.18 12.97 11.80
C LYS A 312 14.93 13.94 12.94
N SER A 313 13.71 14.02 13.48
CA SER A 313 13.41 14.88 14.64
C SER A 313 14.23 14.48 15.85
N THR A 314 14.36 13.18 16.12
CA THR A 314 15.16 12.66 17.25
C THR A 314 16.64 13.05 17.13
N LEU A 315 17.23 12.89 15.94
CA LEU A 315 18.61 13.28 15.68
C LEU A 315 18.82 14.79 15.84
N LEU A 316 17.90 15.60 15.29
CA LEU A 316 18.00 17.06 15.35
C LEU A 316 17.81 17.60 16.77
N ARG A 317 16.92 16.99 17.57
CA ARG A 317 16.78 17.31 19.00
C ARG A 317 18.08 17.05 19.75
N LYS A 318 18.75 15.93 19.48
CA LYS A 318 20.08 15.67 20.06
C LYS A 318 21.12 16.69 19.60
N GLN A 319 21.16 17.01 18.31
CA GLN A 319 22.07 18.03 17.78
C GLN A 319 21.82 19.40 18.41
N LYS A 320 20.55 19.77 18.62
CA LYS A 320 20.19 21.01 19.33
C LYS A 320 20.79 21.02 20.74
N ASP A 321 20.61 19.95 21.51
CA ASP A 321 21.12 19.85 22.88
C ASP A 321 22.66 19.92 22.93
N ASP A 322 23.34 19.31 21.93
CA ASP A 322 24.80 19.35 21.82
C ASP A 322 25.31 20.76 21.45
N TRP A 323 24.61 21.46 20.54
CA TRP A 323 24.89 22.86 20.23
C TRP A 323 24.65 23.76 21.43
N GLU A 324 23.60 23.50 22.21
CA GLU A 324 23.30 24.29 23.40
C GLU A 324 24.38 24.23 24.45
N ARG A 325 24.89 23.03 24.71
CA ARG A 325 26.04 22.87 25.59
C ARG A 325 27.28 23.58 25.05
N THR A 326 27.57 23.42 23.75
CA THR A 326 28.75 24.04 23.12
C THR A 326 28.72 25.56 23.23
N CYS A 327 27.57 26.18 22.95
CA CYS A 327 27.39 27.63 23.01
C CYS A 327 27.45 28.17 24.44
N VAL A 328 26.85 27.45 25.40
CA VAL A 328 26.93 27.79 26.84
C VAL A 328 28.37 27.68 27.35
N ASP A 329 29.08 26.60 27.00
CA ASP A 329 30.47 26.39 27.40
C ASP A 329 31.39 27.48 26.83
N TYR A 330 31.19 27.86 25.56
CA TYR A 330 31.93 28.96 24.93
C TYR A 330 31.65 30.29 25.64
N HIS A 331 30.38 30.60 25.94
CA HIS A 331 30.00 31.83 26.65
C HIS A 331 30.62 31.88 28.05
N ASN A 332 30.56 30.78 28.81
CA ASN A 332 31.17 30.68 30.13
C ASN A 332 32.69 30.86 30.06
N GLY A 333 33.35 30.29 29.04
CA GLY A 333 34.78 30.50 28.79
C GLY A 333 35.13 31.97 28.52
N TYR A 334 34.32 32.66 27.71
CA TYR A 334 34.47 34.10 27.46
C TYR A 334 34.30 34.95 28.74
N VAL A 335 33.28 34.64 29.55
CA VAL A 335 33.01 35.36 30.81
C VAL A 335 34.17 35.20 31.79
N GLU A 336 34.72 34.00 31.93
CA GLU A 336 35.86 33.76 32.82
C GLU A 336 37.13 34.44 32.29
N ALA A 337 37.41 34.35 30.98
CA ALA A 337 38.54 35.05 30.37
C ALA A 337 38.45 36.58 30.54
N THR A 338 37.24 37.13 30.40
CA THR A 338 36.96 38.56 30.62
C THR A 338 37.25 38.95 32.07
N LYS A 339 36.77 38.16 33.03
CA LYS A 339 37.01 38.40 34.46
C LYS A 339 38.51 38.41 34.79
N ILE A 340 39.27 37.45 34.27
CA ILE A 340 40.73 37.37 34.46
C ILE A 340 41.41 38.62 33.86
N ARG A 341 41.07 39.00 32.63
CA ARG A 341 41.67 40.17 31.96
C ARG A 341 41.31 41.49 32.64
N THR A 342 40.08 41.63 33.14
CA THR A 342 39.68 42.79 33.94
C THR A 342 40.53 42.88 35.21
N GLN A 343 40.70 41.77 35.95
CA GLN A 343 41.58 41.74 37.12
C GLN A 343 43.03 42.12 36.78
N GLN A 344 43.57 41.63 35.66
CA GLN A 344 44.90 41.97 35.19
C GLN A 344 45.03 43.46 34.83
N SER A 345 44.03 44.03 34.15
CA SER A 345 43.99 45.45 33.79
C SER A 345 43.87 46.35 35.02
N ASP A 346 43.10 45.93 36.03
CA ASP A 346 42.97 46.62 37.32
C ASP A 346 44.31 46.63 38.08
N ILE A 347 44.99 45.47 38.16
CA ILE A 347 46.33 45.35 38.75
C ILE A 347 47.32 46.30 38.05
N LEU A 348 47.36 46.30 36.72
CA LEU A 348 48.25 47.20 35.96
C LEU A 348 47.91 48.67 36.22
N THR A 349 46.62 49.00 36.33
CA THR A 349 46.17 50.36 36.64
C THR A 349 46.64 50.80 38.03
N GLU A 350 46.51 49.93 39.03
CA GLU A 350 46.95 50.19 40.40
C GLU A 350 48.47 50.37 40.47
N VAL A 351 49.24 49.48 39.80
CA VAL A 351 50.70 49.57 39.72
C VAL A 351 51.15 50.86 39.05
N ILE A 352 50.56 51.24 37.91
CA ILE A 352 50.88 52.50 37.21
C ILE A 352 50.55 53.71 38.11
N GLN A 353 49.44 53.69 38.84
CA GLN A 353 49.07 54.79 39.73
C GLN A 353 50.07 54.94 40.88
N VAL A 354 50.51 53.84 41.50
CA VAL A 354 51.50 53.87 42.58
C VAL A 354 52.88 54.32 42.06
N PHE A 355 53.29 53.86 40.86
CA PHE A 355 54.51 54.35 40.21
C PHE A 355 54.47 55.87 39.94
N ASN A 356 53.32 56.41 39.52
CA ASN A 356 53.17 57.85 39.30
C ASN A 356 53.15 58.68 40.59
N ARG A 357 52.59 58.13 41.69
CA ARG A 357 52.52 58.83 42.99
C ARG A 357 53.83 58.75 43.78
N ASN A 358 54.53 57.62 43.71
CA ASN A 358 55.72 57.30 44.50
C ASN A 358 56.96 57.09 43.62
N TYR A 359 57.15 58.00 42.67
CA TYR A 359 58.13 57.92 41.57
C TYR A 359 59.56 57.56 42.00
N ASN A 360 60.01 58.05 43.16
CA ASN A 360 61.38 57.84 43.64
C ASN A 360 61.53 56.63 44.58
N ASP A 361 60.48 56.26 45.32
CA ASP A 361 60.58 55.32 46.45
C ASP A 361 60.09 53.91 46.06
N PHE A 362 59.02 53.83 45.26
CA PHE A 362 58.42 52.55 44.86
C PHE A 362 59.34 51.62 44.04
N PRO A 363 60.18 52.12 43.11
CA PRO A 363 61.15 51.27 42.39
C PRO A 363 62.12 50.56 43.34
N SER A 364 62.58 51.27 44.38
CA SER A 364 63.51 50.72 45.38
C SER A 364 62.84 49.67 46.27
N LEU A 365 61.54 49.85 46.58
CA LEU A 365 60.77 48.86 47.33
C LEU A 365 60.60 47.57 46.53
N ILE A 366 60.27 47.68 45.23
CA ILE A 366 60.15 46.51 44.34
C ILE A 366 61.48 45.76 44.16
N GLN A 367 62.62 46.46 44.04
CA GLN A 367 63.93 45.82 43.91
C GLN A 367 64.33 44.96 45.11
N ASN A 368 63.85 45.29 46.31
CA ASN A 368 64.19 44.59 47.54
C ASN A 368 63.27 43.40 47.85
N ILE A 369 62.29 43.13 46.99
CA ILE A 369 61.31 42.06 47.17
C ILE A 369 61.79 40.78 46.51
N THR A 370 61.75 39.67 47.25
CA THR A 370 61.94 38.33 46.70
C THR A 370 60.57 37.78 46.28
N VAL A 371 60.44 37.39 45.01
CA VAL A 371 59.19 36.88 44.41
C VAL A 371 59.15 35.37 44.43
#